data_AF-A0A8J7TY73-F1
#
_entry.id   AF-A0A8J7TY73-F1
#
_cell.length_a   1.000
_cell.length_b   1.000
_cell.length_c   1.000
_cell.angle_alpha   90.00
_cell.angle_beta   90.00
_cell.angle_gamma   90.00
#
_symmetry.space_group_name_H-M   'P 1'
#
loop_
_entity.id
_entity.type
_entity.pdbx_description
1 polymer ?
#
loop_
_entity_poly.entity_id
_entity_poly.type
_entity_poly.pdbx_seq_one_letter_code
_entity_poly.pdbx_strand_id
1 'polypeptide(L)'
;MGIALGVALGFVVAAATGIYQSADQTYSHNNLLQLGYAIHNFDANYGHLPHNTYAADGTPLLSWRVHLLPMLEQDALYRRFRLDEPWDSPANYPLLKEMPRVFARPMTSPEDCKFLTHYRGFSNPGAVFERRPGDSPLGQPDRFGLGSFRDGRANTILVVEAADPVEWTKPDDLDASPGKPFPKLGGLRRDGVFQAVMGNVVIRRIPLDTPEDKLRALVTHSGGEPVTPD
;
A
#
# COMPACT_ATOMS: atom_id res chain seq x y z
N MET A 1 -43.52 25.28 29.04
CA MET A 1 -42.92 25.46 27.70
C MET A 1 -41.64 24.65 27.64
N GLY A 2 -41.67 23.51 26.97
CA GLY A 2 -40.52 22.60 26.88
C GLY A 2 -40.19 22.28 25.44
N ILE A 3 -38.88 22.32 25.16
CA ILE A 3 -38.12 21.49 24.21
C ILE A 3 -38.40 21.72 22.71
N ALA A 4 -37.57 22.56 22.08
CA ALA A 4 -37.32 22.54 20.63
C ALA A 4 -35.89 23.00 20.27
N LEU A 5 -34.89 22.69 21.11
CA LEU A 5 -33.47 22.93 20.81
C LEU A 5 -32.71 21.61 20.95
N GLY A 6 -32.66 20.82 19.88
CA GLY A 6 -31.94 19.54 19.88
C GLY A 6 -31.87 18.87 18.51
N VAL A 7 -32.77 19.21 17.59
CA VAL A 7 -32.86 18.52 16.29
C VAL A 7 -32.01 19.18 15.19
N ALA A 8 -31.74 20.49 15.25
CA ALA A 8 -31.01 21.19 14.18
C ALA A 8 -29.48 20.97 14.19
N LEU A 9 -28.87 20.71 15.35
CA LEU A 9 -27.42 20.48 15.45
C LEU A 9 -27.00 19.07 14.98
N GLY A 10 -27.89 18.08 15.08
CA GLY A 10 -27.62 16.69 14.68
C GLY A 10 -27.52 16.50 13.16
N PHE A 11 -28.34 17.21 12.37
CA PHE A 11 -28.34 17.08 10.92
C PHE A 11 -27.11 17.71 10.24
N VAL A 12 -26.60 18.84 10.76
CA VAL A 12 -25.40 19.49 10.21
C VAL A 12 -24.15 18.63 10.46
N VAL A 13 -24.04 18.01 11.64
CA VAL A 13 -22.91 17.11 11.94
C VAL A 13 -22.98 15.83 11.10
N ALA A 14 -24.15 15.20 10.94
CA ALA A 14 -24.31 13.99 10.11
C ALA A 14 -23.99 14.24 8.62
N ALA A 15 -24.48 15.35 8.06
CA ALA A 15 -24.20 15.73 6.67
C ALA A 15 -22.71 16.04 6.45
N ALA A 16 -22.07 16.76 7.38
CA ALA A 16 -20.62 17.00 7.34
C ALA A 16 -19.85 15.68 7.42
N THR A 17 -20.19 14.77 8.34
CA THR A 17 -19.53 13.45 8.45
C THR A 17 -19.66 12.60 7.20
N GLY A 18 -20.82 12.62 6.51
CA GLY A 18 -21.01 11.92 5.23
C GLY A 18 -20.15 12.51 4.11
N ILE A 19 -20.02 13.84 4.03
CA ILE A 19 -19.15 14.51 3.06
C ILE A 19 -17.68 14.13 3.30
N TYR A 20 -17.20 14.20 4.54
CA TYR A 20 -15.82 13.83 4.88
C TYR A 20 -15.52 12.36 4.55
N GLN A 21 -16.45 11.43 4.82
CA GLN A 21 -16.29 10.01 4.46
C GLN A 21 -16.21 9.81 2.93
N SER A 22 -17.04 10.50 2.16
CA SER A 22 -17.01 10.43 0.68
C SER A 22 -15.73 11.03 0.09
N ALA A 23 -15.21 12.10 0.70
CA ALA A 23 -13.94 12.71 0.32
C ALA A 23 -12.77 11.77 0.63
N ASP A 24 -12.69 11.24 1.86
CA ASP A 24 -11.68 10.27 2.28
C ASP A 24 -11.62 9.07 1.33
N GLN A 25 -12.79 8.54 0.94
CA GLN A 25 -12.89 7.46 -0.03
C GLN A 25 -12.29 7.84 -1.39
N THR A 26 -12.61 9.03 -1.90
CA THR A 26 -12.15 9.50 -3.20
C THR A 26 -10.64 9.75 -3.19
N TYR A 27 -10.10 10.34 -2.13
CA TYR A 27 -8.66 10.57 -1.99
C TYR A 27 -7.89 9.26 -1.90
N SER A 28 -8.36 8.29 -1.12
CA SER A 28 -7.72 6.99 -1.01
C SER A 28 -7.72 6.22 -2.33
N HIS A 29 -8.86 6.28 -3.04
CA HIS A 29 -9.00 5.70 -4.36
C HIS A 29 -7.98 6.29 -5.33
N ASN A 30 -7.86 7.62 -5.34
CA ASN A 30 -6.91 8.32 -6.21
C ASN A 30 -5.45 8.01 -5.85
N ASN A 31 -5.12 7.89 -4.56
CA ASN A 31 -3.77 7.52 -4.11
C ASN A 31 -3.43 6.09 -4.55
N LEU A 32 -4.30 5.12 -4.29
CA LEU A 32 -4.12 3.73 -4.73
C LEU A 32 -4.01 3.63 -6.26
N LEU A 33 -4.79 4.43 -6.99
CA LEU A 33 -4.74 4.48 -8.45
C LEU A 33 -3.38 5.02 -8.95
N GLN A 34 -2.89 6.11 -8.35
CA GLN A 34 -1.57 6.66 -8.66
C GLN A 34 -0.44 5.65 -8.34
N LEU A 35 -0.52 4.96 -7.20
CA LEU A 35 0.44 3.91 -6.85
C LEU A 35 0.39 2.74 -7.83
N GLY A 36 -0.80 2.30 -8.24
CA GLY A 36 -0.98 1.25 -9.25
C GLY A 36 -0.33 1.62 -10.59
N TYR A 37 -0.57 2.84 -11.07
CA TYR A 37 0.06 3.33 -12.31
C TYR A 37 1.57 3.48 -12.17
N ALA A 38 2.06 4.00 -11.04
CA ALA A 38 3.49 4.12 -10.80
C ALA A 38 4.17 2.73 -10.80
N ILE A 39 3.53 1.71 -10.23
CA ILE A 39 4.01 0.33 -10.25
C ILE A 39 4.03 -0.23 -11.68
N HIS A 40 3.00 0.03 -12.49
CA HIS A 40 2.97 -0.38 -13.91
C HIS A 40 4.06 0.32 -14.73
N ASN A 41 4.27 1.62 -14.51
CA ASN A 41 5.33 2.37 -15.17
C ASN A 41 6.72 1.85 -14.76
N PHE A 42 6.88 1.46 -13.50
CA PHE A 42 8.11 0.82 -13.01
C PHE A 42 8.36 -0.50 -13.75
N ASP A 43 7.36 -1.38 -13.83
CA ASP A 43 7.43 -2.66 -14.58
C ASP A 43 7.77 -2.44 -16.06
N ALA A 44 7.13 -1.45 -16.71
CA ALA A 44 7.39 -1.12 -18.10
C ALA A 44 8.82 -0.60 -18.35
N ASN A 45 9.37 0.17 -17.41
CA ASN A 45 10.69 0.80 -17.55
C ASN A 45 11.84 -0.15 -17.18
N TYR A 46 11.65 -1.01 -16.17
CA TYR A 46 12.71 -1.84 -15.61
C TYR A 46 12.55 -3.33 -15.90
N GLY A 47 11.38 -3.77 -16.40
CA GLY A 47 11.10 -5.17 -16.72
C GLY A 47 10.86 -6.06 -15.49
N HIS A 48 10.62 -5.45 -14.34
CA HIS A 48 10.27 -6.10 -13.08
C HIS A 48 9.49 -5.13 -12.19
N LEU A 49 8.77 -5.66 -11.20
CA LEU A 49 8.07 -4.85 -10.20
C LEU A 49 9.03 -4.22 -9.19
N PRO A 50 8.66 -3.11 -8.54
CA PRO A 50 9.45 -2.55 -7.44
C PRO A 50 9.43 -3.53 -6.26
N HIS A 51 10.53 -3.58 -5.51
CA HIS A 51 10.70 -4.50 -4.38
C HIS A 51 11.38 -3.79 -3.20
N ASN A 52 11.25 -4.37 -2.01
CA ASN A 52 12.08 -3.97 -0.87
C ASN A 52 13.53 -4.39 -1.15
N THR A 53 14.50 -3.66 -0.62
CA THR A 53 15.92 -4.00 -0.75
C THR A 53 16.50 -4.49 0.58
N TYR A 54 17.50 -5.35 0.48
CA TYR A 54 18.18 -5.96 1.62
C TYR A 54 19.69 -5.97 1.38
N ALA A 55 20.46 -5.88 2.46
CA ALA A 55 21.90 -6.13 2.43
C ALA A 55 22.18 -7.64 2.25
N ALA A 56 23.45 -7.98 1.98
CA ALA A 56 23.87 -9.37 1.77
C ALA A 56 23.60 -10.28 2.98
N ASP A 57 23.63 -9.73 4.19
CA ASP A 57 23.29 -10.45 5.44
C ASP A 57 21.78 -10.53 5.71
N GLY A 58 20.97 -9.95 4.83
CA GLY A 58 19.51 -9.91 4.95
C GLY A 58 18.97 -8.75 5.78
N THR A 59 19.81 -7.83 6.25
CA THR A 59 19.36 -6.58 6.89
C THR A 59 18.47 -5.82 5.91
N PRO A 60 17.23 -5.45 6.28
CA PRO A 60 16.38 -4.67 5.40
C PRO A 60 16.94 -3.26 5.19
N LEU A 61 16.86 -2.75 3.96
CA LEU A 61 17.38 -1.45 3.57
C LEU A 61 16.24 -0.47 3.31
N LEU A 62 15.65 -0.47 2.12
CA LEU A 62 14.62 0.49 1.76
C LEU A 62 13.36 -0.20 1.26
N SER A 63 12.22 0.43 1.52
CA SER A 63 10.93 -0.01 0.98
C SER A 63 10.85 0.14 -0.54
N TRP A 64 10.07 -0.74 -1.19
CA TRP A 64 9.61 -0.57 -2.57
C TRP A 64 9.03 0.83 -2.85
N ARG A 65 8.45 1.48 -1.83
CA ARG A 65 7.92 2.85 -1.90
C ARG A 65 9.00 3.89 -2.21
N VAL A 66 10.22 3.69 -1.71
CA VAL A 66 11.37 4.56 -2.01
C VAL A 66 11.83 4.35 -3.45
N HIS A 67 11.89 3.09 -3.90
CA HIS A 67 12.24 2.76 -5.28
C HIS A 67 11.21 3.25 -6.30
N LEU A 68 9.96 3.48 -5.87
CA LEU A 68 8.88 4.01 -6.70
C LEU A 68 8.98 5.52 -6.96
N LEU A 69 9.79 6.26 -6.19
CA LEU A 69 9.88 7.72 -6.25
C LEU A 69 10.11 8.30 -7.67
N PRO A 70 10.99 7.74 -8.53
CA PRO A 70 11.14 8.26 -9.89
C PRO A 70 9.85 8.17 -10.72
N MET A 71 8.99 7.18 -10.46
CA MET A 71 7.69 7.05 -11.15
C MET A 71 6.62 7.98 -10.58
N LEU A 72 6.92 8.68 -9.49
CA LEU A 72 6.08 9.67 -8.81
C LEU A 72 6.63 11.09 -8.99
N GLU A 73 7.53 11.30 -9.96
CA GLU A 73 8.21 12.57 -10.22
C GLU A 73 9.05 13.08 -9.04
N GLN A 74 9.56 12.17 -8.21
CA GLN A 74 10.36 12.46 -7.01
C GLN A 74 11.85 12.10 -7.19
N ASP A 75 12.41 12.22 -8.40
CA ASP A 75 13.82 11.93 -8.71
C ASP A 75 14.81 12.67 -7.79
N ALA A 76 14.53 13.93 -7.48
CA ALA A 76 15.39 14.75 -6.63
C ALA A 76 15.48 14.21 -5.21
N LEU A 77 14.36 13.71 -4.66
CA LEU A 77 14.32 13.05 -3.37
C LEU A 77 15.01 11.67 -3.44
N TYR A 78 14.71 10.88 -4.48
CA TYR A 78 15.29 9.55 -4.66
C TYR A 78 16.83 9.57 -4.65
N ARG A 79 17.45 10.52 -5.37
CA ARG A 79 18.92 10.67 -5.45
C ARG A 79 19.60 11.02 -4.12
N ARG A 80 18.84 11.41 -3.09
CA ARG A 80 19.38 11.74 -1.77
C ARG A 80 19.44 10.54 -0.83
N PHE A 81 18.69 9.47 -1.11
CA PHE A 81 18.77 8.25 -0.32
C PHE A 81 20.11 7.54 -0.55
N ARG A 82 20.70 7.06 0.56
CA ARG A 82 21.76 6.06 0.55
C ARG A 82 21.12 4.69 0.38
N LEU A 83 21.10 4.20 -0.86
CA LEU A 83 20.36 2.99 -1.21
C LEU A 83 20.94 1.72 -0.55
N ASP A 84 22.21 1.75 -0.18
CA ASP A 84 22.95 0.71 0.52
C ASP A 84 22.86 0.79 2.06
N GLU A 85 22.11 1.75 2.60
CA GLU A 85 21.90 1.93 4.04
C GLU A 85 20.44 1.68 4.44
N PRO A 86 20.18 1.23 5.69
CA PRO A 86 18.83 1.12 6.23
C PRO A 86 18.03 2.42 6.15
N TRP A 87 16.70 2.28 6.10
CA TRP A 87 15.74 3.37 6.09
C TRP A 87 15.87 4.29 7.32
N ASP A 88 16.33 3.75 8.44
CA ASP A 88 16.53 4.43 9.73
C ASP A 88 17.99 4.78 10.02
N SER A 89 18.87 4.68 9.02
CA SER A 89 20.25 5.17 9.12
C SER A 89 20.31 6.68 9.37
N PRO A 90 21.39 7.22 9.97
CA PRO A 90 21.56 8.66 10.14
C PRO A 90 21.46 9.46 8.83
N ALA A 91 21.81 8.87 7.69
CA ALA A 91 21.72 9.50 6.38
C ALA A 91 20.29 9.50 5.81
N ASN A 92 19.55 8.39 5.94
CA ASN A 92 18.22 8.23 5.34
C ASN A 92 17.09 8.72 6.24
N TYR A 93 17.19 8.57 7.57
CA TYR A 93 16.12 8.88 8.51
C TYR A 93 15.60 10.33 8.40
N PRO A 94 16.44 11.36 8.19
CA PRO A 94 15.94 12.72 7.98
C PRO A 94 15.00 12.88 6.77
N LEU A 95 15.16 12.04 5.73
CA LEU A 95 14.34 12.06 4.51
C LEU A 95 12.93 11.52 4.73
N LEU A 96 12.66 10.85 5.87
CA LEU A 96 11.32 10.41 6.25
C LEU A 96 10.30 11.56 6.19
N LYS A 97 10.74 12.77 6.54
CA LYS A 97 9.91 13.99 6.57
C LYS A 97 9.50 14.50 5.18
N GLU A 98 10.14 14.01 4.12
CA GLU A 98 9.87 14.40 2.73
C GLU A 98 8.90 13.42 2.05
N MET A 99 8.00 12.82 2.83
CA MET A 99 7.03 11.85 2.35
C MET A 99 6.15 12.44 1.24
N PRO A 100 6.13 11.83 0.04
CA PRO A 100 5.18 12.21 -1.01
C PRO A 100 3.72 12.11 -0.55
N ARG A 101 2.89 13.08 -0.95
CA ARG A 101 1.47 13.18 -0.56
C ARG A 101 0.65 11.91 -0.84
N VAL A 102 1.00 11.17 -1.90
CA VAL A 102 0.34 9.93 -2.31
C VAL A 102 0.42 8.83 -1.23
N PHE A 103 1.46 8.84 -0.39
CA PHE A 103 1.60 7.87 0.70
C PHE A 103 0.87 8.28 1.97
N ALA A 104 0.54 9.56 2.12
CA ALA A 104 -0.17 10.05 3.31
C ALA A 104 -1.60 9.54 3.35
N ARG A 105 -2.15 9.43 4.57
CA ARG A 105 -3.57 9.16 4.79
C ARG A 105 -4.44 10.17 4.01
N PRO A 106 -5.61 9.75 3.46
CA PRO A 106 -6.58 10.67 2.87
C PRO A 106 -6.86 11.88 3.76
N MET A 107 -7.05 13.05 3.13
CA MET A 107 -7.40 14.32 3.81
C MET A 107 -6.42 14.81 4.89
N THR A 108 -5.28 14.14 5.09
CA THR A 108 -4.29 14.42 6.14
C THR A 108 -2.95 14.81 5.51
N SER A 109 -2.24 15.83 6.00
CA SER A 109 -0.89 16.12 5.51
C SER A 109 0.12 15.03 5.94
N PRO A 110 1.27 14.88 5.25
CA PRO A 110 2.35 14.03 5.70
C PRO A 110 2.74 14.21 7.18
N GLU A 111 2.82 15.46 7.62
CA GLU A 111 3.18 15.85 8.98
C GLU A 111 2.12 15.40 9.98
N ASP A 112 0.83 15.61 9.66
CA ASP A 112 -0.29 15.24 10.53
C ASP A 112 -0.39 13.73 10.74
N CYS A 113 -0.03 12.93 9.71
CA CYS A 113 0.08 11.47 9.85
C CYS A 113 1.47 10.99 10.30
N LYS A 114 2.34 11.89 10.77
CA LYS A 114 3.68 11.59 11.29
C LYS A 114 4.54 10.79 10.31
N PHE A 115 4.38 11.04 9.01
CA PHE A 115 5.10 10.37 7.93
C PHE A 115 4.85 8.85 7.87
N LEU A 116 3.70 8.42 8.38
CA LEU A 116 3.26 7.04 8.33
C LEU A 116 2.30 6.83 7.15
N THR A 117 2.40 5.67 6.51
CA THR A 117 1.53 5.25 5.42
C THR A 117 0.70 4.03 5.80
N HIS A 118 -0.55 4.04 5.37
CA HIS A 118 -1.44 2.88 5.42
C HIS A 118 -1.40 2.06 4.11
N TYR A 119 -0.76 2.55 3.05
CA TYR A 119 -0.70 1.84 1.77
C TYR A 119 0.42 0.81 1.81
N ARG A 120 0.04 -0.45 2.01
CA ARG A 120 0.95 -1.58 2.21
C ARG A 120 0.68 -2.70 1.23
N GLY A 121 1.73 -3.41 0.85
CA GLY A 121 1.61 -4.65 0.09
C GLY A 121 1.72 -5.87 0.99
N PHE A 122 1.80 -7.04 0.38
CA PHE A 122 2.10 -8.30 1.06
C PHE A 122 3.47 -8.84 0.64
N SER A 123 4.20 -9.42 1.58
CA SER A 123 5.57 -9.93 1.38
C SER A 123 5.75 -11.40 1.79
N ASN A 124 4.67 -12.11 2.12
CA ASN A 124 4.70 -13.56 2.31
C ASN A 124 5.05 -14.32 1.01
N PRO A 125 5.45 -15.60 1.09
CA PRO A 125 5.70 -16.40 -0.10
C PRO A 125 4.51 -16.38 -1.08
N GLY A 126 4.80 -16.18 -2.37
CA GLY A 126 3.82 -16.05 -3.45
C GLY A 126 3.15 -14.68 -3.56
N ALA A 127 3.45 -13.73 -2.67
CA ALA A 127 2.94 -12.36 -2.76
C ALA A 127 3.77 -11.49 -3.71
N VAL A 128 3.22 -10.33 -4.08
CA VAL A 128 3.84 -9.41 -5.03
C VAL A 128 5.21 -8.90 -4.53
N PHE A 129 5.28 -8.46 -3.28
CA PHE A 129 6.51 -7.95 -2.66
C PHE A 129 7.23 -9.01 -1.81
N GLU A 130 7.04 -10.29 -2.13
CA GLU A 130 7.87 -11.36 -1.60
C GLU A 130 9.35 -11.02 -1.82
N ARG A 131 10.16 -11.20 -0.76
CA ARG A 131 11.61 -11.09 -0.87
C ARG A 131 12.15 -12.19 -1.77
N ARG A 132 12.80 -11.80 -2.85
CA ARG A 132 13.43 -12.70 -3.83
C ARG A 132 14.96 -12.63 -3.78
N PRO A 133 15.66 -13.68 -4.24
CA PRO A 133 17.09 -13.59 -4.47
C PRO A 133 17.42 -12.44 -5.42
N GLY A 134 18.38 -11.59 -5.03
CA GLY A 134 18.78 -10.44 -5.85
C GLY A 134 18.05 -9.13 -5.50
N ASP A 135 17.12 -9.13 -4.54
CA ASP A 135 16.47 -7.94 -3.99
C ASP A 135 17.46 -7.08 -3.17
N SER A 136 18.45 -6.51 -3.83
CA SER A 136 19.47 -5.65 -3.26
C SER A 136 19.61 -4.37 -4.08
N PRO A 137 20.19 -3.30 -3.52
CA PRO A 137 20.31 -2.01 -4.21
C PRO A 137 21.17 -2.05 -5.48
N LEU A 138 22.10 -3.02 -5.54
CA LEU A 138 23.08 -3.20 -6.61
C LEU A 138 22.89 -4.51 -7.37
N GLY A 139 21.85 -5.28 -7.02
CA GLY A 139 21.52 -6.56 -7.64
C GLY A 139 20.77 -6.37 -8.95
N GLN A 140 20.85 -7.38 -9.82
CA GLN A 140 19.83 -7.56 -10.85
C GLN A 140 18.71 -8.37 -10.21
N PRO A 141 17.57 -7.75 -9.85
CA PRO A 141 16.47 -8.51 -9.26
C PRO A 141 15.95 -9.55 -10.25
N ASP A 142 15.29 -10.56 -9.71
CA ASP A 142 14.51 -11.48 -10.53
C ASP A 142 13.57 -10.67 -11.45
N ARG A 143 13.36 -11.12 -12.70
CA ARG A 143 12.47 -10.46 -13.67
C ARG A 143 11.01 -10.73 -13.33
N PHE A 144 10.66 -10.63 -12.06
CA PHE A 144 9.33 -10.78 -11.54
C PHE A 144 8.52 -9.51 -11.85
N GLY A 145 7.81 -9.56 -12.97
CA GLY A 145 6.95 -8.48 -13.45
C GLY A 145 5.47 -8.81 -13.41
N LEU A 146 4.64 -7.89 -13.90
CA LEU A 146 3.19 -8.07 -14.01
C LEU A 146 2.79 -9.27 -14.89
N GLY A 147 3.67 -9.69 -15.82
CA GLY A 147 3.48 -10.87 -16.66
C GLY A 147 3.53 -12.20 -15.88
N SER A 148 4.03 -12.20 -14.65
CA SER A 148 4.18 -13.40 -13.81
C SER A 148 2.90 -13.79 -13.05
N PHE A 149 1.82 -13.02 -13.18
CA PHE A 149 0.59 -13.20 -12.40
C PHE A 149 -0.29 -14.27 -13.04
N ARG A 150 -0.09 -15.53 -12.63
CA ARG A 150 -0.75 -16.72 -13.20
C ARG A 150 -2.24 -16.78 -12.87
N ASP A 151 -2.64 -16.25 -11.71
CA ASP A 151 -4.05 -16.17 -11.31
C ASP A 151 -4.78 -14.99 -11.96
N GLY A 152 -4.05 -14.19 -12.75
CA GLY A 152 -4.53 -13.04 -13.49
C GLY A 152 -4.39 -11.73 -12.73
N ARG A 153 -3.98 -10.69 -13.45
CA ARG A 153 -3.78 -9.33 -12.90
C ARG A 153 -5.01 -8.75 -12.18
N ALA A 154 -6.22 -9.13 -12.58
CA ALA A 154 -7.44 -8.66 -11.92
C ALA A 154 -7.72 -9.33 -10.56
N ASN A 155 -7.04 -10.44 -10.24
CA ASN A 155 -7.27 -11.28 -9.06
C ASN A 155 -6.10 -11.25 -8.07
N THR A 156 -5.04 -10.51 -8.37
CA THR A 156 -3.89 -10.35 -7.47
C THR A 156 -3.83 -8.92 -6.95
N ILE A 157 -3.79 -8.76 -5.64
CA ILE A 157 -3.63 -7.48 -4.96
C ILE A 157 -2.20 -6.97 -5.15
N LEU A 158 -2.04 -5.69 -5.51
CA LEU A 158 -0.75 -4.99 -5.42
C LEU A 158 -0.63 -4.30 -4.06
N VAL A 159 -1.50 -3.33 -3.78
CA VAL A 159 -1.43 -2.48 -2.58
C VAL A 159 -2.81 -2.38 -1.95
N VAL A 160 -2.86 -2.43 -0.63
CA VAL A 160 -4.07 -2.30 0.19
C VAL A 160 -3.97 -1.16 1.18
N GLU A 161 -5.12 -0.76 1.69
CA GLU A 161 -5.21 0.00 2.91
C GLU A 161 -5.08 -0.93 4.12
N ALA A 162 -3.95 -0.86 4.82
CA ALA A 162 -3.74 -1.55 6.08
C ALA A 162 -4.32 -0.75 7.25
N ALA A 163 -4.77 -1.44 8.30
CA ALA A 163 -5.23 -0.79 9.53
C ALA A 163 -4.07 -0.14 10.28
N ASP A 164 -2.94 -0.85 10.41
CA ASP A 164 -1.76 -0.38 11.11
C ASP A 164 -0.76 0.24 10.12
N PRO A 165 -0.39 1.53 10.31
CA PRO A 165 0.50 2.22 9.40
C PRO A 165 1.97 1.96 9.75
N VAL A 166 2.85 2.23 8.78
CA VAL A 166 4.31 2.12 8.92
C VAL A 166 5.00 3.37 8.38
N GLU A 167 6.23 3.64 8.79
CA GLU A 167 7.08 4.64 8.13
C GLU A 167 7.17 4.32 6.63
N TRP A 168 6.94 5.31 5.76
CA TRP A 168 6.84 5.02 4.32
C TRP A 168 8.15 4.53 3.70
N THR A 169 9.30 4.83 4.30
CA THR A 169 10.62 4.36 3.86
C THR A 169 10.94 2.93 4.34
N LYS A 170 10.24 2.45 5.37
CA LYS A 170 10.51 1.18 6.04
C LYS A 170 9.99 -0.02 5.22
N PRO A 171 10.82 -1.05 4.94
CA PRO A 171 10.41 -2.28 4.26
C PRO A 171 9.61 -3.20 5.19
N ASP A 172 8.43 -2.76 5.60
CA ASP A 172 7.52 -3.45 6.51
C ASP A 172 6.15 -3.64 5.85
N ASP A 173 6.04 -4.73 5.08
CA ASP A 173 4.83 -5.14 4.38
C ASP A 173 4.07 -6.20 5.17
N LEU A 174 2.82 -6.44 4.78
CA LEU A 174 1.92 -7.36 5.45
C LEU A 174 2.33 -8.83 5.20
N ASP A 175 2.03 -9.70 6.16
CA ASP A 175 2.30 -11.14 6.07
C ASP A 175 0.99 -11.92 6.25
N ALA A 176 0.49 -12.48 5.16
CA ALA A 176 -0.67 -13.37 5.13
C ALA A 176 -0.27 -14.82 4.88
N SER A 177 0.86 -15.27 5.44
CA SER A 177 1.27 -16.68 5.40
C SER A 177 0.22 -17.57 6.09
N PRO A 178 -0.01 -18.81 5.61
CA PRO A 178 -0.86 -19.78 6.29
C PRO A 178 -0.43 -20.01 7.74
N GLY A 179 -1.40 -20.14 8.65
CA GLY A 179 -1.15 -20.36 10.08
C GLY A 179 -0.82 -19.10 10.89
N LYS A 180 -0.64 -17.94 10.25
CA LYS A 180 -0.58 -16.63 10.93
C LYS A 180 -1.96 -15.95 10.88
N PRO A 181 -2.35 -15.16 11.91
CA PRO A 181 -3.55 -14.34 11.82
C PRO A 181 -3.51 -13.44 10.58
N PHE A 182 -4.62 -13.32 9.84
CA PHE A 182 -4.66 -12.45 8.68
C PHE A 182 -4.47 -10.97 9.11
N PRO A 183 -3.65 -10.19 8.39
CA PRO A 183 -3.39 -8.80 8.75
C PRO A 183 -4.65 -7.95 8.76
N LYS A 184 -4.76 -7.01 9.71
CA LYS A 184 -5.90 -6.09 9.78
C LYS A 184 -5.87 -5.08 8.63
N LEU A 185 -6.94 -4.99 7.88
CA LEU A 185 -7.10 -4.07 6.75
C LEU A 185 -8.14 -2.98 7.04
N GLY A 186 -8.12 -1.91 6.26
CA GLY A 186 -9.04 -0.79 6.37
C GLY A 186 -8.72 0.16 7.53
N GLY A 187 -9.73 0.55 8.31
CA GLY A 187 -9.55 1.46 9.46
C GLY A 187 -9.35 2.94 9.10
N LEU A 188 -9.06 3.26 7.84
CA LEU A 188 -9.01 4.64 7.34
C LEU A 188 -10.37 5.34 7.38
N ARG A 189 -11.45 4.55 7.32
CA ARG A 189 -12.85 4.96 7.26
C ARG A 189 -13.72 4.02 8.10
N ARG A 190 -14.99 4.41 8.31
CA ARG A 190 -15.98 3.68 9.13
C ARG A 190 -17.15 3.12 8.32
N ASP A 191 -16.91 2.66 7.11
CA ASP A 191 -17.94 2.14 6.19
C ASP A 191 -17.88 0.61 5.99
N GLY A 192 -17.03 -0.09 6.76
CA GLY A 192 -16.94 -1.54 6.72
C GLY A 192 -16.17 -2.10 5.52
N VAL A 193 -15.50 -1.27 4.71
CA VAL A 193 -14.68 -1.75 3.58
C VAL A 193 -13.25 -1.21 3.62
N PHE A 194 -12.35 -1.95 2.98
CA PHE A 194 -11.03 -1.45 2.60
C PHE A 194 -10.92 -1.38 1.07
N GLN A 195 -10.03 -0.54 0.56
CA GLN A 195 -9.69 -0.50 -0.86
C GLN A 195 -8.37 -1.20 -1.12
N ALA A 196 -8.31 -1.86 -2.28
CA ALA A 196 -7.10 -2.47 -2.81
C ALA A 196 -6.97 -2.09 -4.29
N VAL A 197 -5.75 -1.77 -4.72
CA VAL A 197 -5.42 -1.72 -6.15
C VAL A 197 -4.93 -3.09 -6.60
N MET A 198 -5.57 -3.62 -7.63
CA MET A 198 -5.26 -4.92 -8.20
C MET A 198 -4.14 -4.80 -9.24
N GLY A 199 -3.57 -5.93 -9.66
CA GLY A 199 -2.53 -6.02 -10.69
C GLY A 199 -2.89 -5.40 -12.04
N ASN A 200 -4.18 -5.20 -12.33
CA ASN A 200 -4.67 -4.51 -13.53
C ASN A 200 -5.05 -3.04 -13.29
N VAL A 201 -4.65 -2.46 -12.14
CA VAL A 201 -4.92 -1.08 -11.72
C VAL A 201 -6.40 -0.79 -11.40
N VAL A 202 -7.26 -1.80 -11.40
CA VAL A 202 -8.64 -1.64 -10.91
C VAL A 202 -8.63 -1.54 -9.39
N ILE A 203 -9.33 -0.53 -8.86
CA ILE A 203 -9.58 -0.44 -7.41
C ILE A 203 -10.77 -1.31 -7.04
N ARG A 204 -10.55 -2.29 -6.17
CA ARG A 204 -11.62 -3.07 -5.54
C ARG A 204 -11.94 -2.52 -4.16
N ARG A 205 -13.23 -2.44 -3.83
CA ARG A 205 -13.74 -2.21 -2.48
C ARG A 205 -14.10 -3.57 -1.90
N ILE A 206 -13.41 -3.99 -0.86
CA ILE A 206 -13.54 -5.32 -0.29
C ILE A 206 -14.12 -5.18 1.13
N PRO A 207 -15.23 -5.85 1.45
CA PRO A 207 -15.80 -5.87 2.79
C PRO A 207 -14.83 -6.40 3.85
N LEU A 208 -14.81 -5.80 5.04
CA LEU A 208 -13.96 -6.23 6.15
C LEU A 208 -14.35 -7.60 6.72
N ASP A 209 -15.56 -8.07 6.44
CA ASP A 209 -16.08 -9.40 6.79
C ASP A 209 -15.90 -10.43 5.66
N THR A 210 -15.17 -10.09 4.59
CA THR A 210 -14.81 -11.05 3.54
C THR A 210 -14.10 -12.26 4.16
N PRO A 211 -14.51 -13.50 3.83
CA PRO A 211 -13.87 -14.71 4.31
C PRO A 211 -12.35 -14.70 4.11
N GLU A 212 -11.61 -15.14 5.13
CA GLU A 212 -10.15 -15.09 5.15
C GLU A 212 -9.50 -15.90 4.01
N ASP A 213 -10.08 -17.04 3.66
CA ASP A 213 -9.65 -17.88 2.54
C ASP A 213 -9.75 -17.12 1.20
N LYS A 214 -10.84 -16.39 0.96
CA LYS A 214 -10.97 -15.50 -0.21
C LYS A 214 -9.93 -14.38 -0.20
N LEU A 215 -9.67 -13.77 0.97
CA LEU A 215 -8.66 -12.72 1.08
C LEU A 215 -7.25 -13.24 0.79
N ARG A 216 -6.89 -14.43 1.30
CA ARG A 216 -5.59 -15.06 1.03
C ARG A 216 -5.41 -15.42 -0.44
N ALA A 217 -6.46 -15.90 -1.11
CA ALA A 217 -6.44 -16.18 -2.54
C ALA A 217 -6.07 -14.93 -3.37
N LEU A 218 -6.52 -13.73 -2.95
CA LEU A 218 -6.19 -12.47 -3.61
C LEU A 218 -4.74 -11.99 -3.37
N VAL A 219 -4.07 -12.50 -2.33
CA VAL A 219 -2.71 -12.06 -1.95
C VAL A 219 -1.65 -12.66 -2.85
N THR A 220 -1.84 -13.90 -3.30
CA THR A 220 -0.83 -14.60 -4.10
C THR A 220 -1.03 -14.39 -5.60
N HIS A 221 0.06 -14.42 -6.37
CA HIS A 221 0.01 -14.23 -7.82
C HIS A 221 -0.15 -15.55 -8.60
N SER A 222 -0.08 -16.71 -7.92
CA SER A 222 -0.04 -18.03 -8.56
C SER A 222 -0.49 -19.20 -7.67
N GLY A 223 -1.36 -18.94 -6.69
CA GLY A 223 -1.90 -19.96 -5.80
C GLY A 223 -2.97 -20.86 -6.47
N GLY A 224 -3.65 -20.35 -7.50
CA GLY A 224 -4.63 -21.11 -8.29
C GLY A 224 -5.98 -21.34 -7.60
N GLU A 225 -6.22 -20.72 -6.44
CA GLU A 225 -7.50 -20.79 -5.75
C GLU A 225 -8.60 -20.03 -6.51
N PRO A 226 -9.85 -20.51 -6.48
CA PRO A 226 -10.95 -19.83 -7.14
C PRO A 226 -11.27 -18.50 -6.43
N VAL A 227 -10.96 -17.39 -7.10
CA VAL A 227 -11.44 -16.05 -6.71
C VAL A 227 -12.79 -15.84 -7.37
N THR A 228 -13.89 -16.16 -6.67
CA THR A 228 -15.23 -15.91 -7.21
C THR A 228 -15.44 -14.40 -7.35
N PRO A 229 -15.93 -13.91 -8.51
CA PRO A 229 -16.50 -12.59 -8.58
C PRO A 229 -17.85 -12.66 -7.84
N ASP A 230 -17.94 -11.96 -6.72
CA ASP A 230 -19.25 -11.61 -6.16
C ASP A 230 -19.97 -10.65 -7.13
#